data_AF-A0A6J5YJJ1-F1
#
_entry.id   AF-A0A6J5YJJ1-F1
#
_cell.length_a   1.000
_cell.length_b   1.000
_cell.length_c   1.000
_cell.angle_alpha   90.00
_cell.angle_beta   90.00
_cell.angle_gamma   90.00
#
_symmetry.space_group_name_H-M   'P 1'
#
loop_
_entity.id
_entity.type
_entity.pdbx_description
1 polymer ?
#
loop_
_entity_poly.entity_id
_entity_poly.type
_entity_poly.pdbx_seq_one_letter_code
_entity_poly.pdbx_strand_id
1 'polypeptide(L)'
;MEPTDAATLIEAFQFCERVRNRWFLVNSAPGDSLPTQPGPMLWLARSLDTTPSDLRSEYRRVTRRARAVVDRLFYGLPGQS
;
A
#
# COMPACT_ATOMS: atom_id res chain seq x y z
N MET A 1 2.30 -22.12 -2.45
CA MET A 1 2.55 -20.73 -2.02
C MET A 1 3.63 -20.82 -0.96
N GLU A 2 4.75 -20.13 -1.15
CA GLU A 2 5.84 -20.16 -0.18
C GLU A 2 5.44 -19.33 1.06
N PRO A 3 5.90 -19.65 2.28
CA PRO A 3 5.60 -18.85 3.48
C PRO A 3 5.93 -17.35 3.32
N THR A 4 6.95 -17.03 2.51
CA THR A 4 7.36 -15.65 2.18
C THR A 4 6.37 -14.90 1.28
N ASP A 5 5.59 -15.61 0.46
CA ASP A 5 4.52 -15.03 -0.36
C ASP A 5 3.37 -14.58 0.52
N ALA A 6 2.91 -15.46 1.40
CA ALA A 6 1.83 -15.16 2.33
C ALA A 6 2.19 -13.96 3.21
N ALA A 7 3.41 -13.93 3.76
CA ALA A 7 3.90 -12.79 4.55
C ALA A 7 3.90 -11.47 3.74
N THR A 8 4.33 -11.52 2.48
CA THR A 8 4.34 -10.33 1.60
C THR A 8 2.92 -9.82 1.31
N LEU A 9 1.98 -10.73 1.05
CA LEU A 9 0.58 -10.36 0.81
C LEU A 9 -0.08 -9.81 2.09
N ILE A 10 0.20 -10.41 3.25
CA ILE A 10 -0.30 -9.92 4.54
C ILE A 10 0.25 -8.53 4.86
N GLU A 11 1.56 -8.29 4.67
CA GLU A 11 2.19 -6.96 4.87
C GLU A 11 1.48 -5.91 4.01
N ALA A 12 1.29 -6.19 2.72
CA ALA A 12 0.64 -5.27 1.81
C ALA A 12 -0.83 -5.03 2.17
N PHE A 13 -1.58 -6.08 2.51
CA PHE A 13 -2.97 -5.97 2.93
C PHE A 13 -3.12 -5.10 4.19
N GLN A 14 -2.37 -5.41 5.25
CA GLN A 14 -2.41 -4.66 6.50
C GLN A 14 -2.00 -3.20 6.32
N PHE A 15 -0.99 -2.94 5.48
CA PHE A 15 -0.59 -1.58 5.15
C PHE A 15 -1.72 -0.82 4.43
N CYS A 16 -2.27 -1.39 3.36
CA CYS A 16 -3.33 -0.76 2.59
C CYS A 16 -4.59 -0.52 3.43
N GLU A 17 -5.00 -1.47 4.27
CA GLU A 17 -6.12 -1.33 5.18
C GLU A 17 -5.89 -0.21 6.19
N ARG A 18 -4.70 -0.14 6.81
CA ARG A 18 -4.37 0.95 7.74
C ARG A 18 -4.44 2.31 7.05
N VAL A 19 -3.92 2.42 5.84
CA VAL A 19 -3.95 3.66 5.04
C VAL A 19 -5.39 4.05 4.66
N ARG A 20 -6.20 3.10 4.18
CA ARG A 20 -7.62 3.29 3.82
C ARG A 20 -8.44 3.76 5.03
N ASN A 21 -8.30 3.08 6.16
CA ASN A 21 -9.00 3.41 7.40
C ASN A 21 -8.63 4.81 7.88
N ARG A 22 -7.33 5.15 7.83
CA ARG A 22 -6.90 6.48 8.20
C ARG A 22 -7.37 7.56 7.22
N TRP A 23 -7.36 7.27 5.93
CA TRP A 23 -7.86 8.17 4.90
C TRP A 23 -9.35 8.47 5.09
N PHE A 24 -10.16 7.47 5.40
CA PHE A 24 -11.57 7.67 5.73
C PHE A 24 -11.77 8.66 6.89
N LEU A 25 -10.97 8.53 7.96
CA LEU A 25 -11.04 9.42 9.12
C LEU A 25 -10.62 10.86 8.82
N VAL A 26 -9.69 11.08 7.88
CA VAL A 26 -9.18 12.41 7.51
C VAL A 26 -10.06 13.07 6.44
N ASN A 27 -10.66 12.28 5.55
CA ASN A 27 -11.37 12.78 4.36
C ASN A 27 -12.90 12.70 4.46
N SER A 28 -13.44 11.97 5.44
CA SER A 28 -14.88 11.72 5.60
C SER A 28 -15.55 11.07 4.39
N ALA A 29 -14.76 10.44 3.52
CA ALA A 29 -15.22 9.71 2.34
C ALA A 29 -14.23 8.59 1.99
N PRO A 30 -14.72 7.44 1.47
CA PRO A 30 -13.89 6.30 1.13
C PRO A 30 -12.97 6.63 -0.07
N GLY A 31 -11.84 5.92 -0.15
CA GLY A 31 -10.93 5.99 -1.28
C GLY A 31 -10.04 4.75 -1.36
N ASP A 32 -9.86 4.24 -2.58
CA ASP A 32 -9.04 3.06 -2.88
C ASP A 32 -7.61 3.38 -3.33
N SER A 33 -7.24 4.66 -3.32
CA SER A 33 -5.94 5.13 -3.78
C SER A 33 -5.45 6.28 -2.91
N LEU A 34 -4.13 6.46 -2.85
CA LEU A 34 -3.55 7.60 -2.17
C LEU A 34 -4.03 8.92 -2.79
N PRO A 35 -4.25 9.98 -1.98
CA PRO A 35 -4.59 11.29 -2.50
C PRO A 35 -3.50 11.82 -3.43
N THR A 36 -3.91 12.35 -4.57
CA THR A 36 -3.00 12.97 -5.55
C THR A 36 -2.68 14.43 -5.20
N GLN A 37 -3.62 15.10 -4.54
CA GLN A 37 -3.49 16.51 -4.16
C GLN A 37 -2.51 16.68 -2.98
N PRO A 38 -1.60 17.68 -3.02
CA PRO A 38 -0.58 17.87 -1.99
C PRO A 38 -1.12 18.03 -0.57
N GLY A 39 -2.19 18.81 -0.39
CA GLY A 39 -2.82 19.06 0.91
C GLY A 39 -3.37 17.79 1.56
N PRO A 40 -4.34 17.10 0.93
CA PRO A 40 -4.85 15.81 1.40
C PRO A 40 -3.77 14.76 1.70
N MET A 41 -2.76 14.67 0.84
CA MET A 41 -1.63 13.76 1.08
C MET A 41 -0.84 14.13 2.34
N LEU A 42 -0.58 15.43 2.56
CA LEU A 42 0.12 15.90 3.76
C LEU A 42 -0.64 15.54 5.03
N TRP A 43 -1.96 15.73 5.05
CA TRP A 43 -2.80 15.37 6.18
C TRP A 43 -2.79 13.87 6.46
N LEU A 44 -2.95 13.06 5.42
CA LEU A 44 -2.88 11.59 5.55
C LEU A 44 -1.51 11.14 6.09
N ALA A 45 -0.41 11.64 5.53
CA ALA A 45 0.93 11.28 5.98
C ALA A 45 1.19 11.65 7.45
N ARG A 46 0.80 12.86 7.87
CA ARG A 46 0.93 13.29 9.27
C ARG A 46 0.11 12.42 10.22
N SER A 47 -1.09 12.02 9.83
CA SER A 47 -1.93 11.14 10.65
C SER A 47 -1.40 9.70 10.79
N LEU A 48 -0.40 9.34 9.98
CA LEU A 48 0.33 8.07 10.03
C LEU A 48 1.76 8.26 10.55
N ASP A 49 2.06 9.42 11.16
CA ASP A 49 3.36 9.76 11.72
C ASP A 49 4.52 9.60 10.71
N THR A 50 4.27 10.00 9.46
CA THR A 50 5.23 9.87 8.35
C THR A 50 5.21 11.09 7.42
N THR A 51 6.06 11.08 6.39
CA THR A 51 6.10 12.13 5.36
C THR A 51 5.34 11.71 4.09
N PRO A 52 4.88 12.67 3.27
CA PRO A 52 4.27 12.34 1.98
C PRO A 52 5.18 11.56 1.03
N SER A 53 6.50 11.74 1.14
CA SER A 53 7.47 11.02 0.31
C SER A 53 7.58 9.57 0.76
N ASP A 54 7.72 9.35 2.06
CA ASP A 54 7.90 8.02 2.63
C ASP A 54 6.62 7.20 2.49
N LEU A 55 5.44 7.78 2.75
CA LEU A 55 4.17 7.08 2.57
C LEU A 55 3.98 6.61 1.12
N ARG A 56 4.34 7.44 0.13
CA ARG A 56 4.28 7.04 -1.30
C ARG A 56 5.29 5.95 -1.63
N SER A 57 6.49 6.06 -1.09
CA SER A 57 7.55 5.09 -1.31
C SER A 57 7.17 3.72 -0.73
N GLU A 58 6.67 3.70 0.50
CA GLU A 58 6.20 2.49 1.18
C GLU A 58 4.99 1.88 0.48
N TYR A 59 3.98 2.69 0.12
CA TYR A 59 2.83 2.21 -0.66
C TYR A 59 3.28 1.54 -1.97
N ARG A 60 4.19 2.17 -2.73
CA ARG A 60 4.74 1.59 -3.96
C ARG A 60 5.56 0.33 -3.69
N ARG A 61 6.34 0.29 -2.60
CA ARG A 61 7.16 -0.85 -2.21
C ARG A 61 6.29 -2.08 -1.93
N VAL A 62 5.31 -1.96 -1.03
CA VAL A 62 4.48 -3.09 -0.61
C VAL A 62 3.54 -3.58 -1.73
N THR A 63 2.96 -2.65 -2.50
CA THR A 63 2.06 -3.02 -3.62
C THR A 63 2.79 -3.68 -4.78
N ARG A 64 4.02 -3.22 -5.12
CA ARG A 64 4.84 -3.89 -6.15
C ARG A 64 5.24 -5.30 -5.75
N ARG A 65 5.63 -5.50 -4.48
CA ARG A 65 5.99 -6.83 -3.96
C ARG A 65 4.78 -7.77 -4.00
N ALA A 66 3.62 -7.31 -3.54
CA ALA A 66 2.38 -8.08 -3.61
C ALA A 66 2.01 -8.42 -5.07
N ARG A 67 2.17 -7.46 -5.99
CA ARG A 67 1.93 -7.69 -7.41
C ARG A 67 2.83 -8.77 -8.00
N ALA A 68 4.13 -8.77 -7.68
CA ALA A 68 5.05 -9.80 -8.13
C ALA A 68 4.67 -11.21 -7.63
N VAL A 69 4.21 -11.32 -6.38
CA VAL A 69 3.69 -12.58 -5.83
C VAL A 69 2.44 -13.04 -6.58
N VAL A 70 1.46 -12.14 -6.80
CA VAL A 70 0.24 -12.46 -7.56
C VAL A 70 0.58 -12.87 -8.99
N ASP A 71 1.48 -12.15 -9.64
CA ASP A 71 1.94 -12.44 -11.00
C ASP A 71 2.55 -13.83 -11.13
N ARG A 72 3.37 -14.23 -10.15
CA ARG A 72 3.94 -15.57 -10.13
C ARG A 72 2.92 -16.66 -9.82
N LEU A 73 2.04 -16.45 -8.84
CA LEU A 73 1.11 -17.47 -8.37
C LEU A 73 -0.09 -17.70 -9.31
N PHE A 74 -0.60 -16.64 -9.93
CA PHE A 74 -1.82 -16.70 -10.75
C PHE A 74 -1.55 -16.65 -12.26
N TYR A 75 -0.46 -16.02 -12.68
CA TYR A 75 -0.15 -15.82 -14.10
C TYR A 75 1.15 -16.50 -14.55
N GLY A 76 1.88 -17.16 -13.65
CA GLY A 76 3.13 -17.87 -13.98
C GLY A 76 4.25 -16.96 -14.47
N LEU A 77 4.15 -15.64 -14.22
CA LEU A 77 5.14 -14.67 -14.68
C LEU A 77 6.42 -14.76 -13.83
N PRO A 78 7.60 -14.53 -14.43
CA PRO A 78 8.87 -14.51 -13.69
C PRO A 78 8.88 -13.36 -12.67
N GLY A 79 9.38 -13.64 -11.45
CA GLY A 79 9.49 -12.64 -10.40
C GLY A 79 10.53 -11.57 -10.77
N GLN A 80 10.12 -10.30 -10.78
CA GLN A 80 11.04 -9.18 -10.97
C GLN A 80 12.02 -9.14 -9.78
N SER A 81 13.25 -9.59 -10.03
CA SER A 81 14.36 -9.63 -9.05
C SER A 81 15.08 -8.29 -8.99
#